data_AF-K8Y3Q0-F1
#
_entry.id   AF-K8Y3Q0-F1
#
_cell.length_a   1.000
_cell.length_b   1.000
_cell.length_c   1.000
_cell.angle_alpha   90.00
_cell.angle_beta   90.00
_cell.angle_gamma   90.00
#
_symmetry.space_group_name_H-M   'P 1'
#
loop_
_entity.id
_entity.type
_entity.pdbx_description
1 polymer ?
#
loop_
_entity_poly.entity_id
_entity_poly.type
_entity_poly.pdbx_seq_one_letter_code
_entity_poly.pdbx_strand_id
1 'polypeptide(L)'
;MARTSESSPYVEFDRKQWRTLRKSTPLVLTEEELYGLRGLGEQIDLEEVAEVYLPLSRLIHLQVAARQRLFAATATFLGEKHPDQQVPFVIGVAGSVAVGKSTTARVLQALLARWEHHPRVDLVTTDGFLYQTAELNRRGIMHRKGFPESYDRRKLLRFVTEVKSGAEEVAAPVYSHISYDIIPGQYHLIRQPDILIIEGLNVLQTGPRLMVSDLFDFSIYVDARIEDIENWYIQRFLALRKTSFSDPDAHFHHYAGLSDRDATAAAQEIWHNINRPNLVENILPTRPRATLVLRKDANHSINRLRLRKL
;
A
#
# COMPACT_ATOMS: atom_id res chain seq x y z
N MET A 1 17.59 -22.40 12.40
CA MET A 1 16.78 -22.28 13.63
C MET A 1 16.74 -20.80 14.01
N ALA A 2 15.54 -20.21 14.10
CA ALA A 2 15.39 -18.84 14.61
C ALA A 2 15.90 -18.80 16.06
N ARG A 3 16.74 -17.81 16.42
CA ARG A 3 17.28 -17.67 17.78
C ARG A 3 16.12 -17.50 18.78
N THR A 4 15.98 -18.44 19.71
CA THR A 4 14.96 -18.48 20.77
C THR A 4 15.56 -18.18 22.14
N SER A 5 16.09 -16.99 22.38
CA SER A 5 16.51 -16.57 23.73
C SER A 5 16.08 -15.16 24.14
N GLU A 6 15.34 -14.43 23.31
CA GLU A 6 14.73 -13.15 23.69
C GLU A 6 13.25 -13.14 23.29
N SER A 7 12.39 -12.75 24.23
CA SER A 7 10.96 -12.59 23.98
C SER A 7 10.73 -11.37 23.09
N SER A 8 10.47 -11.62 21.81
CA SER A 8 10.08 -10.59 20.84
C SER A 8 8.63 -10.79 20.38
N PRO A 9 7.85 -9.71 20.19
CA PRO A 9 6.54 -9.79 19.53
C PRO A 9 6.67 -10.12 18.03
N TYR A 10 7.88 -10.11 17.49
CA TYR A 10 8.16 -10.39 16.08
C TYR A 10 8.90 -11.72 15.89
N VAL A 11 8.67 -12.32 14.72
CA VAL A 11 9.47 -13.39 14.14
C VAL A 11 10.12 -12.84 12.88
N GLU A 12 11.44 -12.98 12.80
CA GLU A 12 12.21 -12.58 11.64
C GLU A 12 12.51 -13.78 10.75
N PHE A 13 12.43 -13.56 9.44
CA PHE A 13 12.72 -14.54 8.41
C PHE A 13 13.71 -13.95 7.42
N ASP A 14 14.72 -14.72 7.06
CA ASP A 14 15.38 -14.52 5.76
C ASP A 14 14.49 -15.09 4.63
N ARG A 15 14.78 -14.71 3.38
CA ARG A 15 14.04 -15.17 2.19
C ARG A 15 14.01 -16.70 2.07
N LYS A 16 15.11 -17.39 2.42
CA LYS A 16 15.21 -18.85 2.31
C LYS A 16 14.29 -19.55 3.31
N GLN A 17 14.13 -19.00 4.51
CA GLN A 17 13.19 -19.49 5.51
C GLN A 17 11.75 -19.21 5.08
N TRP A 18 11.47 -17.98 4.64
CA TRP A 18 10.14 -17.56 4.23
C TRP A 18 9.57 -18.38 3.06
N ARG A 19 10.36 -18.64 2.02
CA ARG A 19 9.89 -19.39 0.84
C ARG A 19 9.40 -20.80 1.16
N THR A 20 9.91 -21.43 2.23
CA THR A 20 9.43 -22.76 2.67
C THR A 20 7.98 -22.76 3.11
N LEU A 21 7.43 -21.59 3.51
CA LEU A 21 6.06 -21.44 3.96
C LEU A 21 5.04 -21.44 2.82
N ARG A 22 5.51 -21.40 1.56
CA ARG A 22 4.68 -21.58 0.35
C ARG A 22 3.89 -22.89 0.39
N LYS A 23 4.50 -23.97 0.90
CA LYS A 23 3.98 -25.34 0.83
C LYS A 23 3.52 -25.67 -0.61
N SER A 24 2.30 -26.17 -0.78
CA SER A 24 1.72 -26.60 -2.05
C SER A 24 1.00 -25.50 -2.84
N THR A 25 1.13 -24.22 -2.47
CA THR A 25 0.45 -23.13 -3.20
C THR A 25 1.01 -23.02 -4.62
N PRO A 26 0.17 -23.24 -5.66
CA PRO A 26 0.62 -23.21 -7.05
C PRO A 26 1.02 -21.78 -7.45
N LEU A 27 1.99 -21.67 -8.38
CA LEU A 27 2.26 -20.39 -9.03
C LEU A 27 1.16 -20.17 -10.06
N VAL A 28 0.36 -19.14 -9.82
CA VAL A 28 -0.83 -18.87 -10.63
C VAL A 28 -0.62 -17.71 -11.61
N LEU A 29 0.39 -16.85 -11.39
CA LEU A 29 0.69 -15.70 -12.25
C LEU A 29 1.59 -16.10 -13.42
N THR A 30 1.24 -15.64 -14.62
CA THR A 30 2.12 -15.70 -15.79
C THR A 30 3.09 -14.52 -15.78
N GLU A 31 4.15 -14.60 -16.59
CA GLU A 31 5.11 -13.50 -16.73
C GLU A 31 4.48 -12.26 -17.38
N GLU A 32 3.59 -12.46 -18.34
CA GLU A 32 2.84 -11.39 -19.03
C GLU A 32 1.92 -10.64 -18.06
N GLU A 33 1.17 -11.37 -17.23
CA GLU A 33 0.33 -10.76 -16.19
C GLU A 33 1.20 -9.98 -15.20
N LEU A 34 2.34 -10.55 -14.78
CA LEU A 34 3.24 -9.88 -13.86
C LEU A 34 3.75 -8.56 -14.45
N TYR A 35 4.11 -8.54 -15.74
CA TYR A 35 4.59 -7.32 -16.43
C TYR A 35 3.57 -6.18 -16.32
N GLY A 36 2.28 -6.46 -16.53
CA GLY A 36 1.20 -5.47 -16.37
C GLY A 36 1.00 -4.95 -14.95
N LEU A 37 1.42 -5.71 -13.93
CA LEU A 37 1.32 -5.30 -12.52
C LEU A 37 2.53 -4.48 -12.04
N ARG A 38 3.67 -4.55 -12.75
CA ARG A 38 4.91 -3.85 -12.36
C ARG A 38 4.73 -2.33 -12.45
N GLY A 39 5.11 -1.64 -11.38
CA GLY A 39 5.29 -0.19 -11.41
C GLY A 39 6.58 0.19 -12.13
N LEU A 40 6.63 1.42 -12.63
CA LEU A 40 7.83 1.97 -13.28
C LEU A 40 9.05 1.90 -12.32
N GLY A 41 10.11 1.23 -12.78
CA GLY A 41 11.37 1.05 -12.04
C GLY A 41 11.43 -0.20 -11.16
N GLU A 42 10.34 -0.97 -11.00
CA GLU A 42 10.34 -2.17 -10.17
C GLU A 42 10.83 -3.41 -10.93
N GLN A 43 11.59 -4.25 -10.22
CA GLN A 43 12.30 -5.42 -10.77
C GLN A 43 11.70 -6.77 -10.32
N ILE A 44 10.43 -6.79 -9.89
CA ILE A 44 9.80 -8.01 -9.36
C ILE A 44 9.65 -9.08 -10.46
N ASP A 45 10.24 -10.25 -10.28
CA ASP A 45 10.13 -11.40 -11.20
C ASP A 45 9.22 -12.52 -10.65
N LEU A 46 9.00 -13.57 -11.46
CA LEU A 46 8.19 -14.71 -11.05
C LEU A 46 8.80 -15.49 -9.88
N GLU A 47 10.12 -15.45 -9.72
CA GLU A 47 10.80 -16.09 -8.59
C GLU A 47 10.48 -15.35 -7.29
N GLU A 48 10.53 -14.02 -7.28
CA GLU A 48 10.11 -13.22 -6.13
C GLU A 48 8.62 -13.37 -5.82
N VAL A 49 7.76 -13.43 -6.84
CA VAL A 49 6.34 -13.78 -6.65
C VAL A 49 6.20 -15.13 -5.93
N ALA A 50 6.90 -16.15 -6.41
CA ALA A 50 6.83 -17.50 -5.86
C ALA A 50 7.39 -17.62 -4.45
N GLU A 51 8.50 -16.94 -4.16
CA GLU A 51 9.24 -17.07 -2.91
C GLU A 51 8.73 -16.13 -1.81
N VAL A 52 8.19 -14.97 -2.15
CA VAL A 52 7.78 -13.94 -1.19
C VAL A 52 6.27 -13.77 -1.14
N TYR A 53 5.64 -13.54 -2.29
CA TYR A 53 4.24 -13.14 -2.35
C TYR A 53 3.26 -14.31 -2.23
N LEU A 54 3.60 -15.51 -2.73
CA LEU A 54 2.76 -16.69 -2.53
C LEU A 54 2.63 -17.10 -1.05
N PRO A 55 3.72 -17.25 -0.26
CA PRO A 55 3.57 -17.51 1.17
C PRO A 55 2.79 -16.41 1.91
N LEU A 56 2.96 -15.15 1.49
CA LEU A 56 2.19 -14.02 2.04
C LEU A 56 0.70 -14.14 1.73
N SER A 57 0.33 -14.39 0.48
CA SER A 57 -1.08 -14.58 0.09
C SER A 57 -1.73 -15.73 0.86
N ARG A 58 -1.00 -16.83 1.07
CA ARG A 58 -1.44 -17.98 1.87
C ARG A 58 -1.64 -17.60 3.34
N LEU A 59 -0.71 -16.84 3.94
CA LEU A 59 -0.85 -16.35 5.31
C LEU A 59 -2.11 -15.48 5.46
N ILE A 60 -2.34 -14.56 4.54
CA ILE A 60 -3.51 -13.68 4.53
C ILE A 60 -4.78 -14.51 4.38
N HIS A 61 -4.83 -15.46 3.44
CA HIS A 61 -5.98 -16.35 3.27
C HIS A 61 -6.37 -17.10 4.57
N LEU A 62 -5.38 -17.60 5.33
CA LEU A 62 -5.64 -18.23 6.63
C LEU A 62 -6.20 -17.23 7.66
N GLN A 63 -5.72 -15.99 7.66
CA GLN A 63 -6.20 -14.95 8.58
C GLN A 63 -7.59 -14.43 8.21
N VAL A 64 -7.93 -14.34 6.92
CA VAL A 64 -9.29 -14.00 6.44
C VAL A 64 -10.30 -14.99 7.03
N ALA A 65 -10.06 -16.29 6.86
CA ALA A 65 -10.95 -17.32 7.40
C ALA A 65 -11.07 -17.27 8.94
N ALA A 66 -9.98 -16.98 9.65
CA ALA A 66 -10.01 -16.83 11.11
C ALA A 66 -10.80 -15.58 11.54
N ARG A 67 -10.64 -14.47 10.83
CA ARG A 67 -11.30 -13.20 11.13
C ARG A 67 -12.80 -13.26 10.88
N GLN A 68 -13.23 -13.92 9.80
CA GLN A 68 -14.66 -14.16 9.53
C GLN A 68 -15.36 -14.88 10.69
N ARG A 69 -14.73 -15.91 11.27
CA ARG A 69 -15.28 -16.61 12.45
C ARG A 69 -15.41 -15.71 13.68
N LEU A 70 -14.45 -14.82 13.89
CA LEU A 70 -14.50 -13.86 14.99
C LEU A 70 -15.66 -12.86 14.84
N PHE A 71 -15.88 -12.38 13.61
CA PHE A 71 -17.02 -11.51 13.31
C PHE A 71 -18.34 -12.24 13.52
N ALA A 72 -18.50 -13.46 13.01
CA ALA A 72 -19.72 -14.24 13.18
C ALA A 72 -20.06 -14.50 14.66
N ALA A 73 -19.05 -14.75 15.50
CA ALA A 73 -19.23 -14.89 16.95
C ALA A 73 -19.76 -13.60 17.59
N THR A 74 -19.25 -12.44 17.16
CA THR A 74 -19.70 -11.13 17.65
C THR A 74 -21.12 -10.83 17.19
N ALA A 75 -21.42 -11.05 15.91
CA ALA A 75 -22.74 -10.83 15.33
C ALA A 75 -23.81 -11.74 15.99
N THR A 76 -23.46 -13.00 16.27
CA THR A 76 -24.31 -13.93 17.01
C THR A 76 -24.61 -13.42 18.42
N PHE A 77 -23.57 -12.94 19.13
CA PHE A 77 -23.74 -12.36 20.47
C PHE A 77 -24.64 -11.11 20.46
N LEU A 78 -24.55 -10.28 19.42
CA LEU A 78 -25.38 -9.09 19.24
C LEU A 78 -26.80 -9.39 18.74
N GLY A 79 -27.12 -10.65 18.37
CA GLY A 79 -28.42 -11.05 17.85
C GLY A 79 -28.70 -10.51 16.45
N GLU A 80 -27.66 -10.30 15.64
CA GLU A 80 -27.83 -9.85 14.25
C GLU A 80 -28.57 -10.90 13.41
N LYS A 81 -29.39 -10.45 12.46
CA LYS A 81 -30.23 -11.33 11.63
C LYS A 81 -29.40 -12.19 10.66
N HIS A 82 -28.20 -11.73 10.30
CA HIS A 82 -27.31 -12.37 9.34
C HIS A 82 -25.90 -12.49 9.92
N PRO A 83 -25.70 -13.35 10.95
CA PRO A 83 -24.40 -13.47 11.61
C PRO A 83 -23.30 -14.00 10.68
N ASP A 84 -23.68 -14.63 9.57
CA ASP A 84 -22.78 -15.14 8.54
C ASP A 84 -22.50 -14.11 7.42
N GLN A 85 -23.04 -12.89 7.52
CA GLN A 85 -22.73 -11.84 6.55
C GLN A 85 -21.23 -11.55 6.57
N GLN A 86 -20.58 -11.69 5.42
CA GLN A 86 -19.15 -11.47 5.32
C GLN A 86 -18.81 -9.99 5.48
N VAL A 87 -18.02 -9.70 6.51
CA VAL A 87 -17.39 -8.40 6.70
C VAL A 87 -16.10 -8.36 5.88
N PRO A 88 -15.89 -7.32 5.04
CA PRO A 88 -14.67 -7.20 4.26
C PRO A 88 -13.40 -7.22 5.13
N PHE A 89 -12.41 -8.01 4.72
CA PHE A 89 -11.10 -8.04 5.37
C PHE A 89 -10.23 -6.91 4.83
N VAL A 90 -9.82 -5.97 5.68
CA VAL A 90 -9.11 -4.77 5.24
C VAL A 90 -7.60 -4.91 5.45
N ILE A 91 -6.83 -4.71 4.38
CA ILE A 91 -5.37 -4.78 4.36
C ILE A 91 -4.78 -3.40 4.11
N GLY A 92 -3.99 -2.88 5.05
CA GLY A 92 -3.21 -1.65 4.84
C GLY A 92 -1.83 -1.93 4.23
N VAL A 93 -1.45 -1.22 3.17
CA VAL A 93 -0.09 -1.28 2.58
C VAL A 93 0.58 0.09 2.69
N ALA A 94 1.62 0.18 3.53
CA ALA A 94 2.35 1.40 3.85
C ALA A 94 3.83 1.34 3.43
N GLY A 95 4.52 2.47 3.55
CA GLY A 95 5.91 2.65 3.13
C GLY A 95 6.15 3.98 2.41
N SER A 96 7.42 4.31 2.17
CA SER A 96 7.80 5.57 1.54
C SER A 96 7.29 5.71 0.09
N VAL A 97 7.25 6.94 -0.42
CA VAL A 97 7.18 7.18 -1.87
C VAL A 97 8.31 6.40 -2.57
N ALA A 98 8.04 5.89 -3.77
CA ALA A 98 8.99 5.11 -4.61
C ALA A 98 9.48 3.76 -4.04
N VAL A 99 9.09 3.34 -2.83
CA VAL A 99 9.54 2.06 -2.26
C VAL A 99 8.90 0.81 -2.91
N GLY A 100 7.87 0.99 -3.76
CA GLY A 100 7.19 -0.10 -4.48
C GLY A 100 5.85 -0.56 -3.91
N LYS A 101 5.22 0.21 -3.01
CA LYS A 101 3.90 -0.13 -2.40
C LYS A 101 2.84 -0.51 -3.41
N SER A 102 2.63 0.30 -4.45
CA SER A 102 1.56 0.08 -5.42
C SER A 102 1.78 -1.21 -6.23
N THR A 103 3.04 -1.59 -6.49
CA THR A 103 3.38 -2.88 -7.10
C THR A 103 3.07 -4.03 -6.14
N THR A 104 3.50 -3.93 -4.88
CA THR A 104 3.15 -4.90 -3.84
C THR A 104 1.64 -5.08 -3.71
N ALA A 105 0.87 -3.98 -3.71
CA ALA A 105 -0.59 -4.01 -3.58
C ALA A 105 -1.27 -4.67 -4.79
N ARG A 106 -0.86 -4.33 -6.03
CA ARG A 106 -1.40 -4.94 -7.25
C ARG A 106 -1.07 -6.43 -7.38
N VAL A 107 0.16 -6.82 -7.06
CA VAL A 107 0.57 -8.24 -7.04
C VAL A 107 -0.23 -9.01 -6.01
N LEU A 108 -0.39 -8.45 -4.81
CA LEU A 108 -1.18 -9.07 -3.75
C LEU A 108 -2.67 -9.18 -4.14
N GLN A 109 -3.24 -8.13 -4.74
CA GLN A 109 -4.61 -8.15 -5.27
C GLN A 109 -4.80 -9.31 -6.26
N ALA A 110 -3.93 -9.43 -7.26
CA ALA A 110 -4.02 -10.47 -8.27
C ALA A 110 -3.87 -11.88 -7.70
N LEU A 111 -2.99 -12.07 -6.70
CA LEU A 111 -2.81 -13.37 -6.04
C LEU A 111 -3.99 -13.74 -5.13
N LEU A 112 -4.54 -12.77 -4.39
CA LEU A 112 -5.65 -13.02 -3.48
C LEU A 112 -6.95 -13.32 -4.24
N ALA A 113 -7.23 -12.62 -5.34
CA ALA A 113 -8.43 -12.83 -6.16
C ALA A 113 -8.53 -14.22 -6.80
N ARG A 114 -7.49 -15.06 -6.69
CA ARG A 114 -7.43 -16.41 -7.25
C ARG A 114 -7.74 -17.52 -6.26
N TRP A 115 -8.03 -17.18 -5.02
CA TRP A 115 -8.54 -18.14 -4.06
C TRP A 115 -10.07 -18.24 -4.20
N GLU A 116 -10.59 -19.47 -4.20
CA GLU A 116 -12.02 -19.73 -4.43
C GLU A 116 -12.94 -19.03 -3.41
N HIS A 117 -12.45 -18.79 -2.19
CA HIS A 117 -13.25 -18.27 -1.07
C HIS A 117 -13.30 -16.74 -0.96
N HIS A 118 -12.51 -16.00 -1.75
CA HIS A 118 -12.50 -14.53 -1.72
C HIS A 118 -12.20 -13.90 -3.10
N PRO A 119 -13.05 -14.16 -4.11
CA PRO A 119 -12.80 -13.71 -5.48
C PRO A 119 -12.82 -12.18 -5.67
N ARG A 120 -13.47 -11.42 -4.79
CA ARG A 120 -13.57 -9.96 -4.91
C ARG A 120 -12.53 -9.27 -4.04
N VAL A 121 -11.44 -8.88 -4.69
CA VAL A 121 -10.35 -8.12 -4.05
C VAL A 121 -10.22 -6.76 -4.70
N ASP A 122 -10.63 -5.72 -3.97
CA ASP A 122 -10.56 -4.34 -4.41
C ASP A 122 -9.29 -3.66 -3.90
N LEU A 123 -8.78 -2.70 -4.68
CA LEU A 123 -7.61 -1.89 -4.35
C LEU A 123 -7.96 -0.40 -4.43
N VAL A 124 -7.73 0.31 -3.33
CA VAL A 124 -7.92 1.77 -3.24
C VAL A 124 -6.62 2.42 -2.78
N THR A 125 -6.21 3.48 -3.46
CA THR A 125 -5.06 4.31 -3.03
C THR A 125 -5.56 5.48 -2.19
N THR A 126 -4.80 5.85 -1.15
CA THR A 126 -5.16 7.00 -0.30
C THR A 126 -4.99 8.34 -1.00
N ASP A 127 -4.33 8.38 -2.15
CA ASP A 127 -4.11 9.60 -2.92
C ASP A 127 -5.43 10.24 -3.38
N GLY A 128 -6.47 9.41 -3.59
CA GLY A 128 -7.85 9.87 -3.82
C GLY A 128 -8.48 10.62 -2.63
N PHE A 129 -7.85 10.58 -1.45
CA PHE A 129 -8.29 11.28 -0.25
C PHE A 129 -7.41 12.49 0.09
N LEU A 130 -6.51 12.89 -0.81
CA LEU A 130 -5.87 14.20 -0.73
C LEU A 130 -6.93 15.30 -0.91
N TYR A 131 -6.71 16.45 -0.28
CA TYR A 131 -7.44 17.65 -0.67
C TYR A 131 -7.07 18.05 -2.11
N GLN A 132 -8.05 18.62 -2.83
CA GLN A 132 -7.83 19.18 -4.16
C GLN A 132 -6.74 20.27 -4.12
N THR A 133 -6.03 20.47 -5.22
CA THR A 133 -4.95 21.48 -5.32
C THR A 133 -5.44 22.87 -4.93
N ALA A 134 -6.66 23.24 -5.31
CA ALA A 134 -7.27 24.51 -4.90
C ALA A 134 -7.34 24.68 -3.37
N GLU A 135 -7.72 23.63 -2.64
CA GLU A 135 -7.81 23.65 -1.18
C GLU A 135 -6.41 23.59 -0.52
N LEU A 136 -5.47 22.85 -1.09
CA LEU A 136 -4.08 22.85 -0.62
C LEU A 136 -3.43 24.24 -0.78
N ASN A 137 -3.67 24.93 -1.89
CA ASN A 137 -3.21 26.29 -2.14
C ASN A 137 -3.87 27.29 -1.19
N ARG A 138 -5.20 27.20 -0.99
CA ARG A 138 -5.93 28.06 -0.05
C ARG A 138 -5.39 27.96 1.38
N ARG A 139 -4.91 26.76 1.77
CA ARG A 139 -4.30 26.49 3.07
C ARG A 139 -2.79 26.77 3.13
N GLY A 140 -2.14 27.08 2.01
CA GLY A 140 -0.70 27.30 1.94
C GLY A 140 0.15 26.04 2.13
N ILE A 141 -0.42 24.85 1.95
CA ILE A 141 0.24 23.54 2.23
C ILE A 141 0.49 22.70 0.98
N MET A 142 0.53 23.32 -0.21
CA MET A 142 0.82 22.59 -1.46
C MET A 142 2.19 21.90 -1.42
N HIS A 143 3.19 22.53 -0.79
CA HIS A 143 4.51 21.96 -0.55
C HIS A 143 4.52 20.80 0.46
N ARG A 144 3.38 20.50 1.10
CA ARG A 144 3.19 19.40 2.07
C ARG A 144 2.25 18.33 1.53
N LYS A 145 2.07 18.24 0.21
CA LYS A 145 1.28 17.15 -0.38
C LYS A 145 1.90 15.80 -0.04
N GLY A 146 1.10 14.89 0.52
CA GLY A 146 1.54 13.60 1.05
C GLY A 146 1.79 13.59 2.57
N PHE A 147 1.84 14.73 3.24
CA PHE A 147 1.88 14.81 4.71
C PHE A 147 0.48 14.65 5.32
N PRO A 148 0.35 14.26 6.61
CA PRO A 148 -0.95 13.97 7.24
C PRO A 148 -2.03 15.05 7.03
N GLU A 149 -1.65 16.32 7.06
CA GLU A 149 -2.52 17.49 6.92
C GLU A 149 -3.04 17.73 5.49
N SER A 150 -2.40 17.12 4.48
CA SER A 150 -2.83 17.20 3.08
C SER A 150 -3.97 16.25 2.73
N TYR A 151 -4.34 15.34 3.63
CA TYR A 151 -5.42 14.37 3.43
C TYR A 151 -6.71 14.76 4.17
N ASP A 152 -7.85 14.49 3.54
CA ASP A 152 -9.14 14.40 4.20
C ASP A 152 -9.26 13.07 4.97
N ARG A 153 -8.62 13.03 6.13
CA ARG A 153 -8.59 11.86 7.03
C ARG A 153 -9.99 11.44 7.51
N ARG A 154 -10.94 12.38 7.59
CA ARG A 154 -12.32 12.07 7.99
C ARG A 154 -13.03 11.30 6.89
N LYS A 155 -12.87 11.75 5.63
CA LYS A 155 -13.43 11.06 4.47
C LYS A 155 -12.82 9.67 4.29
N LEU A 156 -11.50 9.51 4.49
CA LEU A 156 -10.85 8.20 4.45
C LEU A 156 -11.37 7.26 5.55
N LEU A 157 -11.44 7.73 6.80
CA LEU A 157 -11.98 6.93 7.90
C LEU A 157 -13.42 6.50 7.62
N ARG A 158 -14.27 7.45 7.20
CA ARG A 158 -15.67 7.19 6.84
C ARG A 158 -15.80 6.13 5.74
N PHE A 159 -15.01 6.25 4.67
CA PHE A 159 -15.00 5.29 3.58
C PHE A 159 -14.73 3.86 4.08
N VAL A 160 -13.68 3.67 4.89
CA VAL A 160 -13.33 2.34 5.42
C VAL A 160 -14.38 1.84 6.42
N THR A 161 -14.94 2.73 7.24
CA THR A 161 -16.05 2.39 8.14
C THR A 161 -17.28 1.92 7.36
N GLU A 162 -17.69 2.62 6.30
CA GLU A 162 -18.85 2.24 5.48
C GLU A 162 -18.64 0.88 4.80
N VAL A 163 -17.45 0.64 4.24
CA VAL A 163 -17.13 -0.68 3.66
C VAL A 163 -17.16 -1.78 4.72
N LYS A 164 -16.51 -1.58 5.86
CA LYS A 164 -16.44 -2.58 6.95
C LYS A 164 -17.79 -2.79 7.65
N SER A 165 -18.71 -1.84 7.52
CA SER A 165 -20.09 -1.95 8.00
C SER A 165 -21.02 -2.65 7.01
N GLY A 166 -20.50 -3.13 5.88
CA GLY A 166 -21.25 -3.90 4.90
C GLY A 166 -22.16 -3.07 3.99
N ALA A 167 -21.87 -1.77 3.81
CA ALA A 167 -22.60 -0.95 2.84
C ALA A 167 -22.53 -1.58 1.43
N GLU A 168 -23.66 -1.57 0.72
CA GLU A 168 -23.77 -2.21 -0.61
C GLU A 168 -22.81 -1.61 -1.64
N GLU A 169 -22.63 -0.28 -1.60
CA GLU A 169 -21.72 0.45 -2.48
C GLU A 169 -21.13 1.66 -1.72
N VAL A 170 -19.82 1.86 -1.88
CA VAL A 170 -19.10 3.02 -1.31
C VAL A 170 -18.18 3.61 -2.38
N ALA A 171 -18.19 4.94 -2.52
CA ALA A 171 -17.40 5.64 -3.54
C ALA A 171 -16.06 6.16 -2.98
N ALA A 172 -14.94 5.73 -3.58
CA ALA A 172 -13.61 6.29 -3.34
C ALA A 172 -13.25 7.29 -4.46
N PRO A 173 -12.78 8.51 -4.15
CA PRO A 173 -12.43 9.48 -5.20
C PRO A 173 -11.18 9.04 -5.98
N VAL A 174 -11.08 9.46 -7.25
CA VAL A 174 -9.94 9.14 -8.12
C VAL A 174 -8.90 10.26 -8.09
N TYR A 175 -7.63 9.90 -7.94
CA TYR A 175 -6.48 10.80 -8.09
C TYR A 175 -5.75 10.51 -9.41
N SER A 176 -5.38 11.56 -10.15
CA SER A 176 -4.59 11.44 -11.36
C SER A 176 -3.16 11.93 -11.12
N HIS A 177 -2.18 11.05 -11.33
CA HIS A 177 -0.76 11.44 -11.29
C HIS A 177 -0.32 12.28 -12.49
N ILE A 178 -1.12 12.33 -13.58
CA ILE A 178 -0.85 13.16 -14.77
C ILE A 178 -1.22 14.62 -14.46
N SER A 179 -2.48 14.86 -14.11
CA SER A 179 -2.95 16.20 -13.71
C SER A 179 -2.47 16.62 -12.31
N TYR A 180 -1.94 15.67 -11.55
CA TYR A 180 -1.50 15.84 -10.17
C TYR A 180 -2.61 16.39 -9.27
N ASP A 181 -3.86 15.95 -9.44
CA ASP A 181 -5.00 16.34 -8.62
C ASP A 181 -6.09 15.25 -8.57
N ILE A 182 -7.09 15.46 -7.71
CA ILE A 182 -8.34 14.69 -7.71
C ILE A 182 -9.11 14.99 -8.99
N ILE A 183 -9.61 13.95 -9.65
CA ILE A 183 -10.44 14.11 -10.85
C ILE A 183 -11.89 14.38 -10.43
N PRO A 184 -12.47 15.57 -10.70
CA PRO A 184 -13.82 15.90 -10.28
C PRO A 184 -14.85 14.93 -10.88
N GLY A 185 -15.78 14.46 -10.04
CA GLY A 185 -16.88 13.59 -10.47
C GLY A 185 -16.50 12.14 -10.77
N GLN A 186 -15.21 11.76 -10.71
CA GLN A 186 -14.79 10.38 -10.89
C GLN A 186 -14.59 9.67 -9.56
N TYR A 187 -15.13 8.45 -9.48
CA TYR A 187 -15.06 7.61 -8.30
C TYR A 187 -14.81 6.15 -8.69
N HIS A 188 -14.02 5.45 -7.87
CA HIS A 188 -13.99 3.99 -7.84
C HIS A 188 -15.13 3.51 -6.92
N LEU A 189 -16.06 2.73 -7.46
CA LEU A 189 -17.17 2.17 -6.69
C LEU A 189 -16.76 0.82 -6.11
N ILE A 190 -16.83 0.70 -4.80
CA ILE A 190 -16.49 -0.51 -4.04
C ILE A 190 -17.77 -1.19 -3.58
N ARG A 191 -17.97 -2.46 -3.97
CA ARG A 191 -19.23 -3.19 -3.77
C ARG A 191 -19.01 -4.46 -2.96
N GLN A 192 -19.06 -4.31 -1.64
CA GLN A 192 -18.91 -5.41 -0.66
C GLN A 192 -17.81 -6.42 -1.05
N PRO A 193 -16.54 -5.99 -1.12
CA PRO A 193 -15.45 -6.90 -1.45
C PRO A 193 -15.20 -7.88 -0.32
N ASP A 194 -14.67 -9.07 -0.65
CA ASP A 194 -14.21 -10.02 0.36
C ASP A 194 -12.96 -9.46 1.05
N ILE A 195 -12.09 -8.80 0.28
CA ILE A 195 -10.86 -8.17 0.74
C ILE A 195 -10.74 -6.76 0.13
N LEU A 196 -10.49 -5.77 0.98
CA LEU A 196 -10.15 -4.41 0.55
C LEU A 196 -8.68 -4.12 0.87
N ILE A 197 -7.86 -3.87 -0.16
CA ILE A 197 -6.49 -3.40 -0.01
C ILE A 197 -6.49 -1.87 -0.08
N ILE A 198 -5.92 -1.22 0.95
CA ILE A 198 -5.75 0.22 1.03
C ILE A 198 -4.26 0.54 1.04
N GLU A 199 -3.79 1.18 -0.02
CA GLU A 199 -2.39 1.52 -0.21
C GLU A 199 -2.16 3.02 -0.02
N GLY A 200 -1.15 3.40 0.77
CA GLY A 200 -0.88 4.81 0.99
C GLY A 200 0.28 5.11 1.94
N LEU A 201 0.67 6.39 1.97
CA LEU A 201 1.70 6.89 2.90
C LEU A 201 1.22 6.91 4.35
N ASN A 202 -0.07 7.20 4.55
CA ASN A 202 -0.66 7.53 5.84
C ASN A 202 -1.44 6.40 6.49
N VAL A 203 -1.54 5.22 5.86
CA VAL A 203 -2.50 4.17 6.25
C VAL A 203 -2.23 3.60 7.64
N LEU A 204 -0.99 3.66 8.14
CA LEU A 204 -0.63 3.20 9.50
C LEU A 204 -0.41 4.34 10.51
N GLN A 205 -0.75 5.58 10.14
CA GLN A 205 -0.66 6.70 11.07
C GLN A 205 -1.67 6.58 12.19
N THR A 206 -1.26 7.02 13.37
CA THR A 206 -2.08 6.95 14.59
C THR A 206 -2.22 8.30 15.26
N GLY A 207 -3.22 8.42 16.11
CA GLY A 207 -3.58 9.69 16.73
C GLY A 207 -4.45 9.48 17.97
N PRO A 208 -4.90 10.57 18.60
CA PRO A 208 -5.65 10.53 19.86
C PRO A 208 -7.10 10.05 19.69
N ARG A 209 -7.56 9.81 18.46
CA ARG A 209 -8.90 9.33 18.13
C ARG A 209 -8.78 8.12 17.21
N LEU A 210 -9.89 7.39 17.04
CA LEU A 210 -9.98 6.31 16.07
C LEU A 210 -9.47 6.76 14.69
N MET A 211 -8.57 5.97 14.11
CA MET A 211 -7.98 6.20 12.79
C MET A 211 -8.22 4.99 11.89
N VAL A 212 -7.94 5.17 10.59
CA VAL A 212 -8.11 4.12 9.59
C VAL A 212 -7.30 2.85 9.93
N SER A 213 -6.13 3.02 10.55
CA SER A 213 -5.27 1.91 10.98
C SER A 213 -5.94 0.98 12.00
N ASP A 214 -6.85 1.50 12.81
CA ASP A 214 -7.57 0.73 13.83
C ASP A 214 -8.65 -0.17 13.20
N LEU A 215 -8.99 0.06 11.93
CA LEU A 215 -9.95 -0.72 11.16
C LEU A 215 -9.29 -1.80 10.29
N PHE A 216 -7.96 -1.89 10.29
CA PHE A 216 -7.25 -2.90 9.50
C PHE A 216 -7.18 -4.26 10.20
N ASP A 217 -7.42 -5.31 9.43
CA ASP A 217 -7.29 -6.70 9.89
C ASP A 217 -5.88 -7.23 9.66
N PHE A 218 -5.17 -6.69 8.65
CA PHE A 218 -3.77 -6.95 8.38
C PHE A 218 -3.07 -5.68 7.87
N SER A 219 -1.77 -5.55 8.15
CA SER A 219 -0.99 -4.43 7.63
C SER A 219 0.41 -4.85 7.17
N ILE A 220 0.83 -4.29 6.05
CA ILE A 220 2.13 -4.51 5.42
C ILE A 220 2.85 -3.17 5.37
N TYR A 221 4.12 -3.15 5.78
CA TYR A 221 5.02 -2.03 5.57
C TYR A 221 6.14 -2.46 4.62
N VAL A 222 6.22 -1.81 3.46
CA VAL A 222 7.32 -2.00 2.50
C VAL A 222 8.47 -1.08 2.89
N ASP A 223 9.59 -1.68 3.28
CA ASP A 223 10.74 -1.03 3.90
C ASP A 223 11.99 -1.18 3.03
N ALA A 224 12.87 -0.20 3.09
CA ALA A 224 14.18 -0.20 2.44
C ALA A 224 15.11 0.78 3.16
N ARG A 225 16.39 0.86 2.76
CA ARG A 225 17.26 1.93 3.28
C ARG A 225 16.83 3.26 2.67
N ILE A 226 16.95 4.35 3.42
CA ILE A 226 16.50 5.67 2.95
C ILE A 226 17.27 6.07 1.69
N GLU A 227 18.55 5.72 1.65
CA GLU A 227 19.46 5.96 0.53
C GLU A 227 19.04 5.19 -0.73
N ASP A 228 18.59 3.94 -0.58
CA ASP A 228 18.08 3.14 -1.70
C ASP A 228 16.77 3.74 -2.24
N ILE A 229 15.87 4.17 -1.35
CA ILE A 229 14.59 4.79 -1.74
C ILE A 229 14.83 6.11 -2.48
N GLU A 230 15.79 6.91 -2.02
CA GLU A 230 16.20 8.14 -2.70
C GLU A 230 16.65 7.87 -4.13
N ASN A 231 17.52 6.88 -4.32
CA ASN A 231 17.99 6.48 -5.64
C ASN A 231 16.83 6.02 -6.53
N TRP A 232 15.91 5.20 -6.01
CA TRP A 232 14.73 4.75 -6.76
C TRP A 232 13.79 5.91 -7.11
N TYR A 233 13.63 6.87 -6.20
CA TYR A 233 12.84 8.06 -6.45
C TYR A 233 13.43 8.88 -7.61
N ILE A 234 14.74 9.15 -7.59
CA ILE A 234 15.44 9.90 -8.64
C ILE A 234 15.34 9.15 -9.97
N GLN A 235 15.64 7.84 -10.00
CA GLN A 235 15.55 7.02 -11.22
C GLN A 235 14.14 7.04 -11.81
N ARG A 236 13.11 6.90 -10.96
CA ARG A 236 11.72 6.97 -11.39
C ARG A 236 11.36 8.35 -11.92
N PHE A 237 11.82 9.42 -11.28
CA PHE A 237 11.60 10.79 -11.76
C PHE A 237 12.20 11.00 -13.15
N LEU A 238 13.44 10.56 -13.38
CA LEU A 238 14.09 10.65 -14.69
C LEU A 238 13.39 9.80 -15.77
N ALA A 239 12.86 8.64 -15.40
CA ALA A 239 12.08 7.80 -16.31
C ALA A 239 10.71 8.42 -16.66
N LEU A 240 10.00 8.99 -15.68
CA LEU A 240 8.76 9.74 -15.89
C LEU A 240 8.98 10.96 -16.77
N ARG A 241 10.12 11.65 -16.61
CA ARG A 241 10.51 12.78 -17.48
C ARG A 241 10.59 12.37 -18.95
N LYS A 242 11.09 11.17 -19.24
CA LYS A 242 11.18 10.62 -20.61
C LYS A 242 9.85 10.07 -21.15
N THR A 243 8.84 9.94 -20.29
CA THR A 243 7.55 9.32 -20.61
C THR A 243 6.40 10.27 -20.23
N SER A 244 5.76 10.09 -19.07
CA SER A 244 4.56 10.83 -18.70
C SER A 244 4.71 12.36 -18.66
N PHE A 245 5.90 12.90 -18.38
CA PHE A 245 6.06 14.37 -18.33
C PHE A 245 6.23 14.99 -19.72
N SER A 246 6.48 14.20 -20.77
CA SER A 246 6.54 14.75 -22.13
C SER A 246 5.16 15.14 -22.68
N ASP A 247 4.09 14.66 -22.04
CA ASP A 247 2.72 15.10 -22.28
C ASP A 247 2.56 16.59 -21.89
N PRO A 248 2.14 17.47 -22.82
CA PRO A 248 1.91 18.89 -22.54
C PRO A 248 0.89 19.16 -21.44
N ASP A 249 -0.06 18.25 -21.23
CA ASP A 249 -1.12 18.39 -20.22
C ASP A 249 -0.69 17.86 -18.85
N ALA A 250 0.50 17.24 -18.74
CA ALA A 250 1.02 16.77 -17.47
C ALA A 250 1.44 17.95 -16.58
N HIS A 251 1.04 17.91 -15.30
CA HIS A 251 1.43 18.93 -14.31
C HIS A 251 2.96 19.15 -14.23
N PHE A 252 3.72 18.08 -14.45
CA PHE A 252 5.18 18.08 -14.41
C PHE A 252 5.86 18.31 -15.76
N HIS A 253 5.11 18.77 -16.78
CA HIS A 253 5.65 19.02 -18.12
C HIS A 253 6.85 19.97 -18.13
N HIS A 254 6.88 20.94 -17.21
CA HIS A 254 8.00 21.88 -17.04
C HIS A 254 9.35 21.20 -16.74
N TYR A 255 9.37 19.94 -16.28
CA TYR A 255 10.60 19.17 -16.09
C TYR A 255 11.08 18.45 -17.36
N ALA A 256 10.24 18.32 -18.40
CA ALA A 256 10.56 17.56 -19.62
C ALA A 256 11.77 18.14 -20.38
N GLY A 257 11.94 19.46 -20.36
CA GLY A 257 13.04 20.16 -21.03
C GLY A 257 14.35 20.22 -20.25
N LEU A 258 14.40 19.77 -18.99
CA LEU A 258 15.62 19.80 -18.18
C LEU A 258 16.65 18.77 -18.66
N SER A 259 17.93 19.09 -18.54
CA SER A 259 19.03 18.12 -18.73
C SER A 259 18.98 17.03 -17.66
N ASP A 260 19.60 15.86 -17.91
CA ASP A 260 19.66 14.76 -16.92
C ASP A 260 20.27 15.22 -15.59
N ARG A 261 21.26 16.13 -15.65
CA ARG A 261 21.89 16.72 -14.47
C ARG A 261 20.90 17.59 -13.69
N ASP A 262 20.23 18.52 -14.37
CA ASP A 262 19.35 19.49 -13.71
C ASP A 262 18.05 18.81 -13.22
N ALA A 263 17.53 17.82 -13.95
CA ALA A 263 16.40 17.00 -13.52
C ALA A 263 16.76 16.15 -12.29
N THR A 264 17.98 15.61 -12.21
CA THR A 264 18.46 14.90 -11.02
C THR A 264 18.53 15.82 -9.82
N ALA A 265 19.09 17.03 -9.97
CA ALA A 265 19.15 18.02 -8.91
C ALA A 265 17.76 18.42 -8.41
N ALA A 266 16.80 18.66 -9.32
CA ALA A 266 15.41 18.94 -8.97
C ALA A 266 14.75 17.78 -8.20
N ALA A 267 14.96 16.53 -8.64
CA ALA A 267 14.45 15.37 -7.92
C ALA A 267 15.05 15.24 -6.51
N GLN A 268 16.35 15.46 -6.36
CA GLN A 268 17.04 15.46 -5.06
C GLN A 268 16.48 16.54 -4.13
N GLU A 269 16.25 17.75 -4.65
CA GLU A 269 15.67 18.84 -3.89
C GLU A 269 14.26 18.49 -3.37
N ILE A 270 13.38 17.99 -4.24
CA ILE A 270 12.04 17.53 -3.85
C ILE A 270 12.12 16.41 -2.81
N TRP A 271 13.04 15.46 -3.01
CA TRP A 271 13.24 14.38 -2.05
C TRP A 271 13.66 14.89 -0.68
N HIS A 272 14.69 15.73 -0.60
CA HIS A 272 15.22 16.24 0.66
C HIS A 272 14.28 17.21 1.38
N ASN A 273 13.49 17.99 0.64
CA ASN A 273 12.62 19.01 1.22
C ASN A 273 11.19 18.52 1.51
N ILE A 274 10.73 17.48 0.82
CA ILE A 274 9.33 17.01 0.92
C ILE A 274 9.27 15.53 1.34
N ASN A 275 9.78 14.62 0.51
CA ASN A 275 9.52 13.19 0.68
C ASN A 275 10.29 12.57 1.86
N ARG A 276 11.56 12.94 2.04
CA ARG A 276 12.41 12.43 3.12
C ARG A 276 11.95 12.92 4.49
N PRO A 277 11.64 14.21 4.72
CA PRO A 277 11.05 14.66 5.98
C PRO A 277 9.74 13.92 6.26
N ASN A 278 8.86 13.76 5.26
CA ASN A 278 7.63 13.00 5.45
C ASN A 278 7.88 11.54 5.85
N LEU A 279 8.83 10.88 5.19
CA LEU A 279 9.25 9.52 5.53
C LEU A 279 9.72 9.43 6.99
N VAL A 280 10.65 10.29 7.39
CA VAL A 280 11.28 10.22 8.72
C VAL A 280 10.27 10.59 9.83
N GLU A 281 9.47 11.62 9.61
CA GLU A 281 8.58 12.19 10.63
C GLU A 281 7.25 11.43 10.75
N ASN A 282 6.70 10.94 9.64
CA ASN A 282 5.29 10.50 9.61
C ASN A 282 5.08 9.05 9.14
N ILE A 283 6.00 8.47 8.36
CA ILE A 283 5.82 7.13 7.77
C ILE A 283 6.65 6.09 8.52
N LEU A 284 7.97 6.30 8.65
CA LEU A 284 8.88 5.37 9.30
C LEU A 284 8.50 5.06 10.76
N PRO A 285 8.00 6.02 11.58
CA PRO A 285 7.55 5.73 12.94
C PRO A 285 6.38 4.74 13.01
N THR A 286 5.63 4.52 11.93
CA THR A 286 4.51 3.58 11.89
C THR A 286 4.97 2.15 11.57
N ARG A 287 6.20 1.93 11.10
CA ARG A 287 6.74 0.60 10.75
C ARG A 287 6.59 -0.45 11.86
N PRO A 288 6.83 -0.15 13.16
CA PRO A 288 6.60 -1.11 14.23
C PRO A 288 5.13 -1.51 14.42
N ARG A 289 4.16 -0.78 13.87
CA ARG A 289 2.74 -1.13 14.00
C ARG A 289 2.29 -2.15 12.96
N ALA A 290 3.05 -2.33 11.89
CA ALA A 290 2.71 -3.25 10.81
C ALA A 290 2.68 -4.71 11.28
N THR A 291 1.71 -5.47 10.78
CA THR A 291 1.66 -6.93 11.00
C THR A 291 2.84 -7.61 10.31
N LEU A 292 3.20 -7.15 9.11
CA LEU A 292 4.35 -7.67 8.35
C LEU A 292 5.19 -6.52 7.80
N VAL A 293 6.50 -6.61 7.94
CA VAL A 293 7.46 -5.72 7.26
C VAL A 293 8.16 -6.52 6.15
N LEU A 294 8.11 -6.00 4.92
CA LEU A 294 8.85 -6.50 3.76
C LEU A 294 10.08 -5.63 3.56
N ARG A 295 11.29 -6.16 3.80
CA ARG A 295 12.53 -5.40 3.65
C ARG A 295 13.18 -5.67 2.30
N LYS A 296 13.24 -4.63 1.48
CA LYS A 296 13.93 -4.62 0.18
C LYS A 296 15.40 -4.27 0.37
N ASP A 297 16.24 -4.87 -0.46
CA ASP A 297 17.62 -4.46 -0.69
C ASP A 297 17.70 -3.53 -1.93
N ALA A 298 18.87 -2.96 -2.20
CA ALA A 298 19.08 -1.93 -3.23
C ALA A 298 18.61 -2.30 -4.65
N ASN A 299 18.57 -3.59 -4.99
CA ASN A 299 18.09 -4.13 -6.28
C ASN A 299 16.57 -4.38 -6.30
N HIS A 300 15.81 -3.80 -5.37
CA HIS A 300 14.38 -4.03 -5.11
C HIS A 300 14.01 -5.43 -4.59
N SER A 301 14.95 -6.38 -4.51
CA SER A 301 14.61 -7.74 -4.04
C SER A 301 14.26 -7.75 -2.56
N ILE A 302 13.24 -8.52 -2.19
CA ILE A 302 12.81 -8.68 -0.79
C ILE A 302 13.58 -9.83 -0.16
N ASN A 303 14.49 -9.53 0.78
CA ASN A 303 15.38 -10.53 1.38
C ASN A 303 15.13 -10.81 2.86
N ARG A 304 14.39 -9.93 3.55
CA ARG A 304 14.04 -10.13 4.95
C ARG A 304 12.59 -9.77 5.20
N LEU A 305 11.97 -10.54 6.08
CA LEU A 305 10.60 -10.33 6.50
C LEU A 305 10.52 -10.35 8.02
N ARG A 306 9.66 -9.50 8.57
CA ARG A 306 9.40 -9.47 10.01
C ARG A 306 7.90 -9.51 10.27
N LEU A 307 7.42 -10.63 10.80
CA LEU A 307 6.01 -10.89 11.08
C LEU A 307 5.73 -10.69 12.57
N ARG A 308 4.71 -9.92 12.92
CA ARG A 308 4.20 -9.82 14.29
C ARG A 308 3.38 -11.08 14.60
N LYS A 309 3.74 -11.81 15.66
CA LYS A 309 3.05 -13.04 16.09
C LYS A 309 2.03 -12.82 17.22
N LEU A 310 1.99 -11.61 17.76
CA LEU A 310 1.09 -11.16 18.82
C LEU A 310 0.21 -10.01 18.30
#